data_AF-A0A938FGG7-F1
#
_entry.id   AF-A0A938FGG7-F1
#
_cell.length_a   1.000
_cell.length_b   1.000
_cell.length_c   1.000
_cell.angle_alpha   90.00
_cell.angle_beta   90.00
_cell.angle_gamma   90.00
#
_symmetry.space_group_name_H-M   'P 1'
#
loop_
_entity.id
_entity.type
_entity.pdbx_description
1 polymer ?
#
loop_
_entity_poly.entity_id
_entity_poly.type
_entity_poly.pdbx_seq_one_letter_code
_entity_poly.pdbx_strand_id
1 'polypeptide(L)' 'MAPEVLAVVGPTAMGKSALGVALALELGGEVVNADAMALYRG' A
#
# COMPACT_ATOMS: atom_id res chain seq x y z
N MET A 1 -7.75 5.90 20.95
CA MET A 1 -7.99 4.88 19.91
C MET A 1 -6.82 4.91 18.95
N ALA A 2 -6.39 3.73 18.47
CA ALA A 2 -5.38 3.65 17.41
C ALA A 2 -6.05 3.89 16.03
N PRO A 3 -5.32 4.39 15.03
CA PRO A 3 -5.84 4.51 13.67
C PRO A 3 -6.14 3.12 13.08
N GLU A 4 -7.18 3.03 12.25
CA GLU A 4 -7.46 1.83 11.46
C GLU A 4 -6.42 1.67 10.34
N VAL A 5 -6.04 0.43 10.03
CA VAL A 5 -5.02 0.10 9.02
C VAL A 5 -5.53 -0.99 8.10
N LEU A 6 -5.41 -0.76 6.79
CA LEU A 6 -5.74 -1.73 5.76
C LEU A 6 -4.45 -2.26 5.10
N ALA A 7 -4.25 -3.59 5.15
CA ALA A 7 -3.09 -4.24 4.55
C ALA A 7 -3.44 -4.85 3.18
N VAL A 8 -2.80 -4.35 2.11
CA VAL A 8 -2.92 -4.92 0.76
C VAL A 8 -1.79 -5.93 0.53
N VAL A 9 -2.12 -7.22 0.61
CA VAL A 9 -1.15 -8.33 0.53
C VAL A 9 -1.31 -9.18 -0.73
N GLY A 10 -0.24 -9.84 -1.15
CA GLY A 10 -0.24 -10.75 -2.30
C GLY A 10 1.12 -10.84 -3.02
N PRO A 11 1.28 -11.78 -3.97
CA PRO A 11 2.53 -11.99 -4.71
C PRO A 11 3.02 -10.75 -5.49
N THR A 12 4.31 -10.69 -5.79
CA THR A 12 4.90 -9.67 -6.67
C THR A 12 4.20 -9.66 -8.03
N ALA A 13 4.09 -8.47 -8.65
CA ALA A 13 3.45 -8.25 -9.95
C ALA A 13 1.92 -8.51 -10.02
N MET A 14 1.22 -8.67 -8.89
CA MET A 14 -0.25 -8.82 -8.86
C MET A 14 -1.05 -7.50 -8.80
N GLY A 15 -0.42 -6.36 -9.11
CA GLY A 15 -1.12 -5.07 -9.15
C GLY A 15 -1.45 -4.43 -7.80
N LYS A 16 -0.85 -4.88 -6.69
CA LYS A 16 -1.09 -4.34 -5.34
C LYS A 16 -0.95 -2.83 -5.23
N SER A 17 0.04 -2.23 -5.90
CA SER A 17 0.25 -0.77 -5.86
C SER A 17 -0.93 -0.03 -6.49
N ALA A 18 -1.49 -0.54 -7.60
CA ALA A 18 -2.66 0.06 -8.23
C ALA A 18 -3.89 -0.03 -7.31
N LEU A 19 -4.10 -1.19 -6.67
CA LEU A 19 -5.17 -1.37 -5.70
C LEU A 19 -5.02 -0.46 -4.47
N GLY A 20 -3.81 -0.34 -3.92
CA GLY A 20 -3.54 0.53 -2.77
C GLY A 20 -3.84 2.00 -3.05
N VAL A 21 -3.45 2.51 -4.23
CA VAL A 21 -3.76 3.88 -4.65
C VAL A 21 -5.27 4.09 -4.82
N ALA A 22 -5.97 3.14 -5.46
CA ALA A 22 -7.42 3.23 -5.64
C ALA A 22 -8.16 3.29 -4.28
N LEU A 23 -7.78 2.43 -3.34
CA LEU A 23 -8.36 2.40 -1.99
C LEU A 23 -8.07 3.68 -1.20
N ALA A 24 -6.85 4.23 -1.31
CA ALA A 24 -6.50 5.48 -0.65
C ALA A 24 -7.34 6.66 -1.17
N LEU A 25 -7.58 6.73 -2.49
CA LEU A 25 -8.44 7.75 -3.10
C LEU A 25 -9.91 7.60 -2.68
N GLU A 26 -10.42 6.37 -2.62
CA GLU A 26 -11.80 6.09 -2.24
C GLU A 26 -12.08 6.34 -0.76
N LEU A 27 -11.13 6.00 0.12
CA LEU A 27 -11.29 6.06 1.58
C LEU A 27 -10.74 7.36 2.19
N GLY A 28 -10.13 8.24 1.39
CA GLY A 28 -9.44 9.44 1.90
C GLY A 28 -8.21 9.09 2.75
N GLY A 29 -7.54 7.98 2.43
CA GLY A 29 -6.40 7.44 3.17
C GLY A 29 -5.04 7.77 2.53
N GLU A 30 -3.98 7.21 3.12
CA GLU A 30 -2.61 7.31 2.64
C GLU A 30 -2.02 5.92 2.38
N VAL A 31 -1.23 5.79 1.31
CA VAL A 31 -0.49 4.56 1.03
C VAL A 31 0.85 4.60 1.75
N VAL A 32 1.10 3.62 2.62
CA VAL A 32 2.42 3.38 3.22
C VAL A 32 3.07 2.18 2.52
N ASN A 33 4.27 2.38 1.96
CA ASN A 33 5.01 1.29 1.31
C ASN A 33 5.56 0.30 2.35
N ALA A 34 5.21 -0.98 2.18
CA ALA A 34 5.65 -2.08 3.05
C ALA A 34 6.61 -3.06 2.35
N ASP A 35 7.12 -2.72 1.16
CA ASP A 35 8.13 -3.49 0.43
C ASP A 35 9.54 -3.09 0.91
N ALA A 36 10.26 -4.05 1.48
CA ALA A 36 11.62 -3.85 1.98
C ALA A 36 12.61 -3.44 0.88
N MET A 37 12.37 -3.83 -0.37
CA MET A 37 13.26 -3.50 -1.49
C MET A 37 13.08 -2.06 -1.96
N ALA A 38 11.88 -1.48 -1.82
CA ALA A 38 11.59 -0.11 -2.21
C ALA A 38 12.24 0.96 -1.31
N LEU A 39 12.88 0.54 -0.22
CA LEU A 39 13.68 1.40 0.65
C LEU A 39 14.95 1.92 -0.05
N TYR A 40 15.52 1.11 -0.94
CA TYR A 40 16.75 1.45 -1.65
C TYR A 40 16.45 2.33 -2.87
N ARG A 41 17.24 3.39 -3.07
CA ARG A 41 17.03 4.35 -4.16
C ARG A 41 17.54 3.88 -5.53
N GLY A 42 18.08 2.66 -5.61
CA GLY A 42 18.94 2.20 -6.71
C GLY A 42 20.41 2.36 -6.35
#